data_AF-A0A2P6NG87-F1
#
_entry.id   AF-A0A2P6NG87-F1
#
_cell.length_a   1.000
_cell.length_b   1.000
_cell.length_c   1.000
_cell.angle_alpha   90.00
_cell.angle_beta   90.00
_cell.angle_gamma   90.00
#
_symmetry.space_group_name_H-M   'P 1'
#
loop_
_entity.id
_entity.type
_entity.pdbx_description
1 polymer ?
#
loop_
_entity_poly.entity_id
_entity_poly.type
_entity_poly.pdbx_seq_one_letter_code
_entity_poly.pdbx_strand_id
1 'polypeptide(L)'
;MNSFTLSAGLIYGVLVVDVILNNILEPPTNSNLGPLLVLFACQFFAVVVNIFLFFALFSKTWFFQAGLFGEFLKTFKWLLMAFGMHLVLLSMTRGYRVYYAVNSAFQTDVWYAPGFFIVYVTQRLASVGYYVLLIWTLRSLCHPSMYLQDSNYYKIQSNTWR
;
A
#
# COMPACT_ATOMS: atom_id res chain seq x y z
N MET A 1 -21.30 -13.29 -9.99
CA MET A 1 -20.10 -12.43 -9.80
C MET A 1 -18.90 -13.32 -9.61
N ASN A 2 -17.87 -13.19 -10.45
CA ASN A 2 -16.66 -14.00 -10.33
C ASN A 2 -15.92 -13.63 -9.04
N SER A 3 -15.40 -14.62 -8.30
CA SER A 3 -14.62 -14.43 -7.07
C SER A 3 -13.53 -13.37 -7.23
N PHE A 4 -12.93 -13.28 -8.42
CA PHE A 4 -11.93 -12.29 -8.79
C PHE A 4 -12.45 -10.84 -8.78
N THR A 5 -13.61 -10.57 -9.39
CA THR A 5 -14.21 -9.23 -9.43
C THR A 5 -14.55 -8.71 -8.03
N LEU A 6 -14.98 -9.62 -7.15
CA LEU A 6 -15.25 -9.31 -5.75
C LEU A 6 -13.94 -8.94 -5.00
N SER A 7 -12.87 -9.71 -5.17
CA SER A 7 -11.56 -9.40 -4.58
C SER A 7 -11.00 -8.06 -5.07
N ALA A 8 -11.10 -7.77 -6.38
CA ALA A 8 -10.66 -6.50 -6.94
C ALA A 8 -11.50 -5.31 -6.42
N GLY A 9 -12.82 -5.48 -6.31
CA GLY A 9 -13.70 -4.47 -5.73
C GLY A 9 -13.37 -4.17 -4.26
N LEU A 10 -13.09 -5.21 -3.46
CA LEU A 10 -12.65 -5.05 -2.07
C LEU A 10 -11.33 -4.29 -1.97
N ILE A 11 -10.37 -4.58 -2.84
CA ILE A 11 -9.09 -3.86 -2.88
C ILE A 11 -9.30 -2.38 -3.17
N TYR A 12 -10.10 -2.03 -4.19
CA TYR A 12 -10.41 -0.63 -4.47
C TYR A 12 -11.11 0.05 -3.30
N GLY A 13 -12.06 -0.63 -2.64
CA GLY A 13 -12.74 -0.10 -1.46
C GLY A 13 -11.77 0.20 -0.31
N VAL A 14 -10.88 -0.74 0.01
CA VAL A 14 -9.87 -0.57 1.05
C VAL A 14 -8.86 0.54 0.68
N LEU A 15 -8.49 0.65 -0.59
CA LEU A 15 -7.64 1.72 -1.12
C LEU A 15 -8.27 3.10 -0.90
N VAL A 16 -9.56 3.25 -1.22
CA VAL A 16 -10.29 4.50 -1.02
C VAL A 16 -10.36 4.84 0.46
N VAL A 17 -10.64 3.87 1.33
CA VAL A 17 -10.64 4.07 2.79
C VAL A 17 -9.26 4.52 3.27
N ASP A 18 -8.18 3.89 2.82
CA ASP A 18 -6.82 4.28 3.20
C ASP A 18 -6.48 5.70 2.73
N VAL A 19 -6.82 6.06 1.47
CA VAL A 19 -6.64 7.42 0.95
C VAL A 19 -7.42 8.43 1.80
N ILE A 20 -8.68 8.14 2.12
CA ILE A 20 -9.52 9.01 2.95
C ILE A 20 -8.89 9.18 4.34
N LEU A 21 -8.51 8.09 5.01
CA LEU A 21 -7.85 8.13 6.32
C LEU A 21 -6.54 8.92 6.26
N ASN A 22 -5.74 8.74 5.20
CA ASN A 22 -4.48 9.43 5.03
C ASN A 22 -4.65 10.96 4.91
N ASN A 23 -5.79 11.45 4.39
CA ASN A 23 -6.12 12.88 4.29
C ASN A 23 -6.88 13.40 5.53
N ILE A 24 -7.78 12.60 6.13
CA ILE A 24 -8.53 13.02 7.33
C ILE A 24 -7.64 13.08 8.58
N LEU A 25 -6.56 12.30 8.64
CA LEU A 25 -5.59 12.30 9.75
C LEU A 25 -4.58 13.47 9.70
N GLU A 26 -4.86 14.48 8.89
CA GLU A 26 -4.00 15.63 8.60
C GLU A 26 -4.30 16.87 9.47
N PRO A 27 -5.57 17.24 9.76
CA PRO A 27 -5.88 18.37 10.64
C PRO A 27 -5.52 18.05 12.11
N PRO A 28 -5.25 19.09 12.93
CA PRO A 28 -5.15 18.94 14.39
C PRO A 28 -6.56 18.74 14.97
N THR A 29 -7.14 17.56 14.74
CA THR A 29 -8.44 17.21 15.33
C THR A 29 -8.25 16.82 16.78
N ASN A 30 -8.42 17.82 17.65
CA ASN A 30 -8.66 17.74 19.09
C ASN A 30 -7.58 17.01 19.91
N SER A 31 -7.31 17.55 21.10
CA SER A 31 -6.33 17.10 22.10
C SER A 31 -6.53 15.67 22.63
N ASN A 32 -7.47 14.89 22.08
CA ASN A 32 -7.80 13.56 22.55
C ASN A 32 -6.98 12.51 21.80
N LEU A 33 -6.00 11.95 22.51
CA LEU A 33 -5.10 10.90 22.01
C LEU A 33 -5.83 9.59 21.66
N GLY A 34 -6.92 9.26 22.36
CA GLY A 34 -7.69 8.03 22.15
C GLY A 34 -8.23 7.88 20.71
N PRO A 35 -9.09 8.80 20.23
CA PRO A 35 -9.61 8.76 18.86
C PRO A 35 -8.51 8.77 17.77
N LEU A 36 -7.41 9.51 18.01
CA LEU A 36 -6.26 9.56 17.11
C LEU A 36 -5.61 8.18 16.94
N LEU A 37 -5.39 7.45 18.04
CA LEU A 37 -4.83 6.10 18.01
C LEU A 37 -5.76 5.12 17.29
N VAL A 38 -7.08 5.22 17.49
CA VAL A 38 -8.06 4.37 16.79
C VAL A 38 -7.97 4.60 15.28
N LEU A 39 -7.92 5.86 14.84
CA LEU A 39 -7.80 6.17 13.41
C LEU A 39 -6.47 5.70 12.82
N PHE A 40 -5.36 5.80 13.56
CA PHE A 40 -4.08 5.23 13.14
C PHE A 40 -4.14 3.70 13.04
N ALA A 41 -4.72 3.03 14.02
CA ALA A 41 -4.91 1.58 14.00
C ALA A 41 -5.78 1.15 12.80
N CYS A 42 -6.86 1.88 12.51
CA CYS A 42 -7.68 1.64 11.32
C CYS A 42 -6.89 1.81 10.02
N GLN A 43 -6.03 2.84 9.93
CA GLN A 43 -5.20 3.05 8.74
C GLN A 43 -4.18 1.91 8.55
N PHE A 44 -3.49 1.50 9.62
CA PHE A 44 -2.59 0.36 9.59
C PHE A 44 -3.29 -0.93 9.19
N PHE A 45 -4.46 -1.17 9.77
CA PHE A 45 -5.28 -2.32 9.43
C PHE A 45 -5.70 -2.30 7.95
N ALA A 46 -6.08 -1.15 7.40
CA ALA A 46 -6.41 -1.02 5.98
C ALA A 46 -5.22 -1.39 5.09
N VAL A 47 -4.01 -0.89 5.39
CA VAL A 47 -2.79 -1.23 4.65
C VAL A 47 -2.49 -2.73 4.73
N VAL A 48 -2.58 -3.32 5.92
CA VAL A 48 -2.33 -4.76 6.14
C VAL A 48 -3.36 -5.62 5.40
N VAL A 49 -4.65 -5.28 5.48
CA VAL A 49 -5.72 -5.96 4.73
C VAL A 49 -5.45 -5.87 3.22
N ASN A 50 -5.00 -4.72 2.73
CA ASN A 50 -4.68 -4.55 1.32
C ASN A 50 -3.53 -5.48 0.88
N ILE A 51 -2.47 -5.61 1.70
CA ILE A 51 -1.37 -6.57 1.47
C ILE A 51 -1.92 -8.00 1.37
N PHE A 52 -2.76 -8.42 2.32
CA PHE A 52 -3.33 -9.77 2.31
C PHE A 52 -4.25 -10.02 1.11
N LEU A 53 -5.05 -9.03 0.70
CA LEU A 53 -5.90 -9.14 -0.48
C LEU A 53 -5.08 -9.27 -1.77
N PHE A 54 -3.99 -8.50 -1.91
CA PHE A 54 -3.06 -8.65 -3.03
C PHE A 54 -2.37 -10.00 -2.99
N PHE A 55 -1.91 -10.46 -1.82
CA PHE A 55 -1.34 -11.79 -1.67
C PHE A 55 -2.32 -12.90 -2.06
N ALA A 56 -3.60 -12.78 -1.70
CA ALA A 56 -4.65 -13.70 -2.10
C ALA A 56 -4.98 -13.66 -3.60
N LEU A 57 -4.78 -12.53 -4.28
CA LEU A 57 -4.85 -12.45 -5.74
C LEU A 57 -3.64 -13.09 -6.40
N PHE A 58 -2.45 -12.85 -5.86
CA PHE A 58 -1.20 -13.42 -6.34
C PHE A 58 -1.18 -14.94 -6.22
N SER A 59 -1.71 -15.50 -5.14
CA SER A 59 -1.79 -16.96 -4.97
C SER A 59 -2.63 -17.67 -6.02
N LYS A 60 -3.55 -16.94 -6.67
CA LYS A 60 -4.37 -17.45 -7.78
C LYS A 60 -3.65 -17.38 -9.13
N THR A 61 -2.57 -16.62 -9.25
CA THR A 61 -1.81 -16.51 -10.52
C THR A 61 -1.02 -17.76 -10.81
N TRP A 62 -0.80 -18.06 -12.09
CA TRP A 62 -0.07 -19.25 -12.51
C TRP A 62 1.38 -19.24 -11.99
N PHE A 63 2.03 -18.07 -11.90
CA PHE A 63 3.38 -17.94 -11.34
C PHE A 63 3.49 -18.48 -9.91
N PHE A 64 2.49 -18.22 -9.07
CA PHE A 64 2.48 -18.68 -7.68
C PHE A 64 2.13 -20.17 -7.60
N GLN A 65 1.16 -20.63 -8.41
CA GLN A 65 0.76 -22.04 -8.46
C GLN A 65 1.86 -22.96 -9.00
N ALA A 66 2.64 -22.48 -9.98
CA ALA A 66 3.78 -23.20 -10.57
C ALA A 66 5.06 -23.12 -9.71
N GLY A 67 5.03 -22.44 -8.56
CA GLY A 67 6.19 -22.30 -7.66
C GLY A 67 7.31 -21.42 -8.23
N LEU A 68 7.02 -20.58 -9.24
CA LEU A 68 7.98 -19.70 -9.91
C LEU A 68 8.18 -18.39 -9.13
N PHE A 69 8.56 -18.51 -7.86
CA PHE A 69 8.73 -17.37 -6.96
C PHE A 69 9.76 -16.35 -7.46
N GLY A 70 10.81 -16.80 -8.15
CA GLY A 70 11.82 -15.90 -8.72
C GLY A 70 11.26 -14.96 -9.78
N GLU A 71 10.49 -15.48 -10.73
CA GLU A 71 9.86 -14.67 -11.79
C GLU A 71 8.71 -13.83 -11.24
N PHE A 72 7.99 -14.35 -10.25
CA PHE A 72 7.00 -13.58 -9.49
C PHE A 72 7.62 -12.36 -8.82
N LEU A 73 8.73 -12.54 -8.08
CA LEU A 73 9.43 -11.44 -7.43
C LEU A 73 10.00 -10.45 -8.44
N LYS A 74 10.56 -10.90 -9.57
CA LYS A 74 11.04 -9.98 -10.63
C LYS A 74 9.91 -9.13 -11.21
N THR A 75 8.75 -9.73 -11.41
CA THR A 75 7.57 -9.07 -12.01
C THR A 75 6.95 -8.06 -11.04
N PHE A 76 6.81 -8.41 -9.77
CA PHE A 76 6.12 -7.58 -8.77
C PHE A 76 7.06 -6.87 -7.77
N LYS A 77 8.38 -6.85 -8.01
CA LYS A 77 9.38 -6.23 -7.11
C LYS A 77 9.04 -4.81 -6.71
N TRP A 78 8.56 -4.01 -7.66
CA TRP A 78 8.24 -2.61 -7.44
C TRP A 78 7.06 -2.44 -6.50
N LEU A 79 6.04 -3.32 -6.62
CA LEU A 79 4.91 -3.30 -5.72
C LEU A 79 5.31 -3.71 -4.30
N LEU A 80 6.11 -4.77 -4.17
CA LEU A 80 6.60 -5.24 -2.87
C LEU A 80 7.46 -4.18 -2.17
N MET A 81 8.34 -3.52 -2.93
CA MET A 81 9.14 -2.41 -2.43
C MET A 81 8.25 -1.23 -2.02
N ALA A 82 7.21 -0.93 -2.81
CA ALA A 82 6.26 0.14 -2.50
C ALA A 82 5.44 -0.16 -1.23
N PHE A 83 5.02 -1.41 -1.00
CA PHE A 83 4.38 -1.82 0.26
C PHE A 83 5.30 -1.55 1.46
N GLY A 84 6.55 -2.02 1.40
CA GLY A 84 7.51 -1.83 2.49
C GLY A 84 7.80 -0.34 2.74
N MET A 85 8.08 0.41 1.67
CA MET A 85 8.36 1.85 1.77
C MET A 85 7.17 2.63 2.32
N HIS A 86 5.96 2.33 1.86
CA HIS A 86 4.74 2.97 2.34
C HIS A 86 4.51 2.67 3.83
N LEU A 87 4.66 1.41 4.26
CA LEU A 87 4.48 1.01 5.66
C LEU A 87 5.51 1.69 6.57
N VAL A 88 6.79 1.73 6.18
CA VAL A 88 7.87 2.38 6.95
C VAL A 88 7.61 3.87 7.09
N LEU A 89 7.33 4.57 5.99
CA LEU A 89 7.08 6.02 6.01
C LEU A 89 5.79 6.38 6.75
N LEU A 90 4.76 5.54 6.62
CA LEU A 90 3.52 5.70 7.40
C LEU A 90 3.81 5.52 8.90
N SER A 91 4.57 4.50 9.27
CA SER A 91 4.98 4.24 10.66
C SER A 91 5.80 5.38 11.25
N MET A 92 6.74 5.92 10.49
CA MET A 92 7.52 7.08 10.93
C MET A 92 6.61 8.28 11.16
N THR A 93 5.83 8.69 10.16
CA THR A 93 4.95 9.87 10.27
C THR A 93 3.94 9.75 11.41
N ARG A 94 3.32 8.58 11.60
CA ARG A 94 2.39 8.35 12.72
C ARG A 94 3.11 8.25 14.05
N GLY A 95 4.27 7.59 14.10
CA GLY A 95 5.11 7.48 15.29
C GLY A 95 5.56 8.84 15.82
N TYR A 96 6.02 9.75 14.95
CA TYR A 96 6.32 11.13 15.33
C TYR A 96 5.09 11.83 15.94
N ARG A 97 3.91 11.71 15.31
CA ARG A 97 2.69 12.33 15.84
C ARG A 97 2.28 11.77 17.20
N VAL A 98 2.40 10.45 17.41
CA VAL A 98 2.12 9.84 18.72
C VAL A 98 3.14 10.31 19.77
N TYR A 99 4.43 10.33 19.42
CA TYR A 99 5.48 10.79 20.32
C TYR A 99 5.24 12.22 20.80
N TYR A 100 4.91 13.14 19.88
CA TYR A 100 4.61 14.54 20.24
C TYR A 100 3.24 14.68 20.94
N ALA A 101 2.24 13.86 20.61
CA ALA A 101 0.97 13.87 21.33
C ALA A 101 1.08 13.37 22.79
N VAL A 102 2.07 12.53 23.10
CA VAL A 102 2.35 12.05 24.46
C VAL A 102 3.25 13.01 25.24
N ASN A 103 4.25 13.61 24.59
CA ASN A 103 5.29 14.39 25.28
C ASN A 103 5.11 15.91 25.21
N SER A 104 4.24 16.42 24.34
CA SER A 104 4.04 17.86 24.14
C SER A 104 2.60 18.26 24.49
N ALA A 105 2.44 19.45 25.06
CA ALA A 105 1.13 20.00 25.41
C ALA A 105 0.26 20.31 24.17
N PHE A 106 0.89 20.54 23.01
CA PHE A 106 0.21 20.86 21.76
C PHE A 106 0.62 19.91 20.63
N GLN A 107 -0.36 19.28 19.98
CA GLN A 107 -0.13 18.39 18.83
C GLN A 107 0.48 19.12 17.62
N THR A 108 0.37 20.44 17.56
CA THR A 108 0.97 21.28 16.51
C THR A 108 2.50 21.29 16.56
N ASP A 109 3.08 20.93 17.71
CA ASP A 109 4.53 21.00 17.92
C ASP A 109 5.30 20.00 17.05
N VAL A 110 4.61 18.97 16.54
CA VAL A 110 5.18 17.98 15.62
C VAL A 110 5.75 18.62 14.35
N TRP A 111 5.19 19.74 13.90
CA TRP A 111 5.66 20.43 12.69
C TRP A 111 7.02 21.10 12.86
N TYR A 112 7.38 21.42 14.10
CA TYR A 112 8.68 21.99 14.44
C TYR A 112 9.72 20.91 14.77
N ALA A 113 9.32 19.63 14.76
CA ALA A 113 10.23 18.52 15.00
C ALA A 113 11.28 18.41 13.88
N PRO A 114 12.56 18.20 14.23
CA PRO A 114 13.63 18.09 13.24
C PRO A 114 13.37 16.89 12.32
N GLY A 115 13.36 17.14 11.01
CA GLY A 115 13.17 16.12 9.98
C GLY A 115 11.74 15.65 9.74
N PHE A 116 10.76 16.03 10.59
CA PHE A 116 9.37 15.60 10.41
C PHE A 116 8.78 16.08 9.08
N PHE A 117 9.02 17.35 8.71
CA PHE A 117 8.54 17.91 7.44
C PHE A 117 9.06 17.12 6.23
N ILE A 118 10.34 16.72 6.24
CA ILE A 118 10.96 15.95 5.15
C ILE A 118 10.34 14.56 5.06
N VAL A 119 10.22 13.86 6.20
CA VAL A 119 9.60 12.53 6.27
C VAL A 119 8.15 12.59 5.82
N TYR A 120 7.43 13.64 6.20
CA TYR A 120 6.05 13.89 5.82
C TYR A 120 5.89 14.07 4.30
N VAL A 121 6.65 14.97 3.69
CA VAL A 121 6.61 15.20 2.22
C VAL A 121 6.99 13.91 1.48
N THR A 122 8.02 13.21 1.95
CA THR A 122 8.46 11.94 1.37
C THR A 122 7.36 10.88 1.46
N GLN A 123 6.68 10.77 2.61
CA GLN A 123 5.54 9.86 2.79
C GLN A 123 4.40 10.19 1.82
N ARG A 124 4.08 11.46 1.62
CA ARG A 124 3.04 11.89 0.67
C ARG A 124 3.38 11.49 -0.76
N LEU A 125 4.58 11.81 -1.23
CA LEU A 125 5.04 11.44 -2.57
C LEU A 125 5.06 9.90 -2.75
N ALA A 126 5.59 9.18 -1.75
CA ALA A 126 5.63 7.72 -1.77
C ALA A 126 4.21 7.11 -1.76
N SER A 127 3.26 7.70 -1.04
CA SER A 127 1.87 7.23 -1.02
C SER A 127 1.19 7.33 -2.38
N VAL A 128 1.42 8.42 -3.13
CA VAL A 128 0.91 8.57 -4.49
C VAL A 128 1.50 7.49 -5.39
N GLY A 129 2.82 7.30 -5.36
CA GLY A 129 3.48 6.25 -6.14
C GLY A 129 2.97 4.84 -5.79
N TYR A 130 2.77 4.58 -4.50
CA TYR A 130 2.19 3.33 -4.01
C TYR A 130 0.78 3.08 -4.56
N TYR A 131 -0.11 4.07 -4.49
CA TYR A 131 -1.48 3.92 -5.01
C TYR A 131 -1.50 3.72 -6.53
N VAL A 132 -0.66 4.43 -7.27
CA VAL A 132 -0.54 4.26 -8.73
C VAL A 132 -0.06 2.84 -9.06
N LEU A 133 0.98 2.35 -8.36
CA LEU A 133 1.49 0.99 -8.57
C LEU A 133 0.47 -0.10 -8.20
N LEU A 134 -0.31 0.09 -7.13
CA LEU A 134 -1.39 -0.83 -6.77
C LEU A 134 -2.46 -0.91 -7.86
N ILE A 135 -2.94 0.24 -8.35
CA ILE A 135 -3.96 0.28 -9.41
C ILE A 135 -3.42 -0.36 -10.69
N TRP A 136 -2.17 -0.05 -11.05
CA TRP A 136 -1.55 -0.62 -12.24
C TRP A 136 -1.38 -2.13 -12.12
N THR A 137 -0.94 -2.62 -10.96
CA THR A 137 -0.80 -4.06 -10.70
C THR A 137 -2.14 -4.77 -10.70
N LEU A 138 -3.18 -4.16 -10.11
CA LEU A 138 -4.52 -4.72 -10.11
C LEU A 138 -5.09 -4.84 -11.54
N ARG A 139 -4.82 -3.87 -12.41
CA ARG A 139 -5.16 -3.96 -13.84
C ARG A 139 -4.40 -5.07 -14.55
N SER A 140 -3.10 -5.23 -14.29
CA SER A 140 -2.31 -6.34 -14.83
C SER A 140 -2.83 -7.70 -14.34
N LEU A 141 -3.28 -7.79 -13.10
CA LEU A 141 -3.89 -9.01 -12.54
C LEU A 141 -5.28 -9.30 -13.14
N CYS A 142 -5.98 -8.31 -13.70
CA CYS A 142 -7.23 -8.56 -14.43
C CYS A 142 -7.02 -9.22 -15.80
N HIS A 143 -5.80 -9.23 -16.33
CA HIS A 143 -5.54 -9.84 -17.62
C HIS A 143 -5.54 -11.38 -17.53
N PRO A 144 -6.30 -12.07 -18.39
CA PRO A 144 -6.42 -13.53 -18.37
C PRO A 144 -5.08 -14.25 -18.61
N SER A 145 -4.12 -13.59 -19.25
CA SER A 145 -2.77 -14.11 -19.49
C SER A 145 -1.98 -14.42 -18.21
N MET A 146 -2.37 -13.86 -17.05
CA MET A 146 -1.74 -14.16 -15.76
C MET A 146 -2.20 -15.50 -15.15
N TYR A 147 -3.29 -16.07 -15.68
CA TYR A 147 -3.92 -17.31 -15.19
C TYR A 147 -3.82 -18.47 -16.18
N LEU A 148 -3.54 -18.17 -17.45
CA LEU A 148 -3.37 -19.17 -18.50
C LEU A 148 -1.90 -19.58 -18.61
N GLN A 149 -1.65 -20.88 -18.72
CA GLN A 149 -0.34 -21.45 -19.03
C GLN A 149 -0.03 -21.26 -20.52
N ASP A 150 0.06 -20.00 -20.96
CA ASP A 150 0.36 -19.70 -22.36
C ASP A 150 1.88 -19.64 -22.58
N SER A 151 2.39 -20.61 -23.34
CA SER A 151 3.81 -20.70 -23.74
C SER A 151 4.33 -19.45 -24.46
N ASN A 152 3.43 -18.59 -24.96
CA ASN A 152 3.75 -17.33 -25.61
C ASN A 152 4.04 -16.16 -24.64
N TYR A 153 3.64 -16.22 -23.36
CA TYR A 153 3.90 -15.13 -22.41
C TYR A 153 5.41 -14.92 -22.19
N TYR A 154 6.17 -16.02 -22.16
CA TYR A 154 7.64 -16.02 -22.08
C TYR A 154 8.32 -15.48 -23.37
N LYS A 155 7.69 -15.64 -24.54
CA LYS A 155 8.22 -15.11 -25.81
C LYS A 155 8.03 -13.60 -25.92
N ILE A 156 6.97 -13.05 -25.36
CA ILE A 156 6.71 -11.60 -25.40
C ILE A 156 7.60 -10.88 -24.38
N GLN A 157 7.72 -11.41 -23.15
CA GLN A 157 8.58 -10.80 -22.13
C GLN A 157 10.08 -10.81 -22.49
N SER A 158 10.58 -11.85 -23.18
CA SER A 158 11.98 -11.89 -23.64
C SER A 158 12.31 -10.92 -24.79
N ASN A 159 11.29 -10.40 -25.49
CA ASN A 159 11.44 -9.43 -26.58
C ASN A 159 11.20 -7.97 -26.17
N THR A 160 10.52 -7.70 -25.05
CA THR A 160 10.23 -6.32 -24.60
C THR A 160 11.32 -5.71 -23.70
N TRP A 161 12.35 -6.48 -23.33
CA TRP A 161 13.48 -6.02 -22.52
C TRP A 161 14.84 -6.12 -23.26
N ARG A 162 14.81 -6.21 -24.60
CA ARG A 162 15.98 -5.99 -25.45
C ARG A 162 16.00 -4.57 -25.99
#